data_AF-A0A1D2WRB4-F1
#
_entry.id   AF-A0A1D2WRB4-F1
#
_cell.length_a   1.000
_cell.length_b   1.000
_cell.length_c   1.000
_cell.angle_alpha   90.00
_cell.angle_beta   90.00
_cell.angle_gamma   90.00
#
_symmetry.space_group_name_H-M   'P 1'
#
loop_
_entity.id
_entity.type
_entity.pdbx_description
1 polymer ?
#
loop_
_entity_poly.entity_id
_entity_poly.type
_entity_poly.pdbx_seq_one_letter_code
_entity_poly.pdbx_strand_id
1 'polypeptide(L)'
;MSFCLDTYLQQSDNYEILASQAGFKDCARLIRFKAPEIVYVNAGEEILGSRVIGITPIPIGVDSKKGTVLIPYTKPCYGTAVVELPVDMAEIEKIRTLNIK
;
A
#
# COMPACT_ATOMS: atom_id res chain seq x y z
N MET A 1 -16.57 3.01 10.39
CA MET A 1 -15.48 3.81 10.98
C MET A 1 -14.43 3.96 9.90
N SER A 2 -14.13 5.20 9.51
CA SER A 2 -13.15 5.49 8.46
C SER A 2 -11.76 5.17 9.01
N PHE A 3 -11.17 4.05 8.60
CA PHE A 3 -9.78 3.73 8.93
C PHE A 3 -8.92 4.68 8.09
N CYS A 4 -8.49 5.79 8.67
CA CYS A 4 -7.65 6.78 7.97
C CYS A 4 -6.18 6.39 8.15
N LEU A 5 -5.53 6.00 7.04
CA LEU A 5 -4.10 5.66 7.03
C LEU A 5 -3.22 6.75 7.64
N ASP A 6 -3.55 8.03 7.43
CA ASP A 6 -2.74 9.13 7.94
C ASP A 6 -2.80 9.25 9.47
N THR A 7 -3.97 8.97 10.05
CA THR A 7 -4.15 8.84 11.50
C THR A 7 -3.46 7.58 12.03
N TYR A 8 -3.52 6.47 11.28
CA TYR A 8 -2.83 5.23 11.67
C TYR A 8 -1.31 5.39 11.67
N LEU A 9 -0.74 6.05 10.67
CA LEU A 9 0.69 6.40 10.59
C LEU A 9 1.14 7.37 11.69
N GLN A 10 0.24 8.22 12.20
CA GLN A 10 0.51 9.12 13.34
C GLN A 10 0.33 8.44 14.70
N GLN A 11 -0.53 7.43 14.82
CA GLN A 11 -0.89 6.79 16.08
C GLN A 11 -0.22 5.43 16.32
N SER A 12 0.29 4.78 15.29
CA SER A 12 0.85 3.43 15.36
C SER A 12 2.29 3.41 14.89
N ASP A 13 3.20 2.90 15.72
CA ASP A 13 4.63 2.69 15.40
C ASP A 13 4.90 1.39 14.62
N ASN A 14 3.86 0.59 14.32
CA ASN A 14 3.99 -0.70 13.66
C ASN A 14 3.92 -0.58 12.13
N TYR A 15 4.64 0.37 11.53
CA TYR A 15 4.79 0.42 10.08
C TYR A 15 6.26 0.51 9.70
N GLU A 16 6.61 -0.19 8.63
CA GLU A 16 7.98 -0.17 8.11
C GLU A 16 7.99 0.55 6.77
N ILE A 17 8.83 1.58 6.63
CA ILE A 17 9.03 2.25 5.35
C ILE A 17 10.18 1.56 4.62
N LEU A 18 9.87 0.91 3.51
CA LEU A 18 10.84 0.13 2.74
C LEU A 18 11.59 0.95 1.71
N ALA A 19 10.93 1.98 1.19
CA ALA A 19 11.54 2.97 0.33
C ALA A 19 10.88 4.32 0.58
N SER A 20 11.70 5.36 0.62
CA SER A 20 11.29 6.76 0.70
C SER A 20 11.90 7.50 -0.49
N GLN A 21 11.17 8.43 -1.09
CA GLN A 21 11.64 9.27 -2.22
C GLN A 21 12.05 8.47 -3.47
N ALA A 22 11.36 7.36 -3.76
CA ALA A 22 11.61 6.55 -4.95
C ALA A 22 10.65 6.91 -6.10
N GLY A 23 11.10 6.72 -7.34
CA GLY A 23 10.24 6.89 -8.51
C GLY A 23 9.15 5.82 -8.56
N PHE A 24 8.00 6.13 -9.19
CA PHE A 24 6.86 5.20 -9.29
C PHE A 24 7.25 3.81 -9.82
N LYS A 25 8.20 3.75 -10.77
CA LYS A 25 8.70 2.49 -11.34
C LYS A 25 9.52 1.67 -10.35
N ASP A 26 10.31 2.31 -9.50
CA ASP A 26 11.14 1.64 -8.50
C ASP A 26 10.29 1.13 -7.35
N CYS A 27 9.31 1.92 -6.89
CA CYS A 27 8.31 1.46 -5.92
C CYS A 27 7.55 0.24 -6.43
N ALA A 28 7.09 0.28 -7.69
CA ALA A 28 6.40 -0.85 -8.30
C ALA A 28 7.28 -2.11 -8.38
N ARG A 29 8.56 -1.95 -8.70
CA ARG A 29 9.52 -3.06 -8.74
C ARG A 29 9.78 -3.65 -7.36
N LEU A 30 9.93 -2.81 -6.34
CA LEU A 30 10.18 -3.22 -4.95
C LEU A 30 9.01 -4.06 -4.43
N ILE A 31 7.78 -3.58 -4.63
CA ILE A 31 6.57 -4.30 -4.23
C ILE A 31 6.51 -5.67 -4.92
N ARG A 32 6.79 -5.74 -6.23
CA ARG A 32 6.79 -7.02 -6.96
C ARG A 32 7.85 -8.01 -6.50
N PHE A 33 8.98 -7.52 -5.99
CA PHE A 33 10.08 -8.39 -5.55
C PHE A 33 9.89 -8.88 -4.10
N LYS A 34 9.37 -8.02 -3.22
CA LYS A 34 9.22 -8.34 -1.80
C LYS A 34 7.89 -9.04 -1.49
N ALA A 35 6.82 -8.72 -2.21
CA ALA A 35 5.50 -9.23 -1.90
C ALA A 35 5.25 -10.64 -2.50
N PRO A 36 4.72 -11.59 -1.72
CA PRO A 36 4.38 -12.92 -2.22
C PRO A 36 3.14 -12.91 -3.11
N GLU A 37 2.21 -11.97 -2.89
CA GLU A 37 1.02 -11.76 -3.69
C GLU A 37 0.92 -10.31 -4.11
N ILE A 38 0.53 -10.07 -5.36
CA ILE A 38 0.44 -8.73 -5.94
C ILE A 38 -0.99 -8.51 -6.43
N VAL A 39 -1.60 -7.43 -5.95
CA VAL A 39 -2.91 -6.95 -6.37
C VAL A 39 -2.70 -5.68 -7.18
N TYR A 40 -3.39 -5.54 -8.32
CA TYR A 40 -3.30 -4.34 -9.15
C TYR A 40 -4.52 -3.46 -8.92
N VAL A 41 -4.29 -2.20 -8.60
CA VAL A 41 -5.35 -1.21 -8.39
C VAL A 41 -5.18 -0.01 -9.31
N ASN A 42 -6.28 0.70 -9.54
CA ASN A 42 -6.26 1.96 -10.26
C ASN A 42 -5.72 3.09 -9.37
N ALA A 43 -5.08 4.07 -10.00
CA ALA A 43 -4.77 5.33 -9.35
C ALA A 43 -6.07 6.05 -8.94
N GLY A 44 -6.11 6.57 -7.71
CA GLY A 44 -7.28 7.26 -7.15
C GLY A 44 -8.18 6.37 -6.29
N GLU A 45 -7.97 5.05 -6.26
CA GLU A 45 -8.65 4.15 -5.33
C GLU A 45 -8.27 4.46 -3.89
N GLU A 46 -9.27 4.35 -3.00
CA GLU A 46 -9.10 4.54 -1.57
C GLU A 46 -8.80 3.20 -0.91
N ILE A 47 -7.58 3.04 -0.41
CA ILE A 47 -7.12 1.83 0.26
C ILE A 47 -6.72 2.20 1.68
N LEU A 48 -7.35 1.57 2.66
CA LEU A 48 -7.12 1.84 4.09
C LEU A 48 -7.28 3.34 4.42
N GLY A 49 -8.21 4.03 3.73
CA GLY A 49 -8.44 5.48 3.88
C GLY A 49 -7.36 6.39 3.32
N SER A 50 -6.39 5.85 2.57
CA SER A 50 -5.47 6.64 1.76
C SER A 50 -5.82 6.50 0.28
N ARG A 51 -5.88 7.64 -0.43
CA ARG A 51 -5.93 7.63 -1.89
C ARG A 51 -4.56 7.32 -2.45
N VAL A 52 -4.48 6.22 -3.19
CA VAL A 52 -3.23 5.81 -3.81
C VAL A 52 -3.00 6.65 -5.07
N ILE A 53 -1.91 7.41 -5.06
CA ILE A 53 -1.50 8.28 -6.17
C ILE A 53 -0.31 7.63 -6.85
N GLY A 54 -0.44 7.32 -8.14
CA GLY A 54 0.62 6.74 -8.94
C GLY A 54 0.22 6.48 -10.39
N ILE A 55 1.07 5.72 -11.10
CA ILE A 55 0.83 5.33 -12.49
C ILE A 55 0.07 4.01 -12.47
N THR A 56 -1.17 4.02 -12.98
CA THR A 56 -1.96 2.80 -13.17
C THR A 56 -1.24 1.83 -14.13
N PRO A 57 -1.22 0.51 -13.87
CA PRO A 57 -1.73 -0.18 -12.68
C PRO A 57 -0.73 -0.16 -11.52
N ILE A 58 -1.21 0.20 -10.33
CA ILE A 58 -0.38 0.30 -9.13
C ILE A 58 -0.35 -1.07 -8.45
N PRO A 59 0.83 -1.69 -8.30
CA PRO A 59 0.95 -2.96 -7.59
C PRO A 59 0.89 -2.71 -6.09
N ILE A 60 0.08 -3.49 -5.39
CA ILE A 60 -0.02 -3.57 -3.94
C ILE A 60 0.43 -4.97 -3.54
N GLY A 61 1.35 -5.00 -2.60
CA GLY A 61 1.84 -6.26 -2.06
C GLY A 61 0.93 -6.72 -0.94
N VAL A 62 0.55 -7.99 -0.95
CA VAL A 62 -0.20 -8.61 0.14
C VAL A 62 0.59 -9.83 0.61
N ASP A 63 0.83 -9.91 1.92
CA ASP A 63 1.35 -11.11 2.57
C ASP A 63 0.26 -11.70 3.46
N SER A 64 -0.47 -12.68 2.92
CA SER A 64 -1.52 -13.40 3.65
C SER A 64 -0.97 -14.25 4.81
N LYS A 65 0.32 -14.59 4.82
CA LYS A 65 0.91 -15.43 5.89
C LYS A 65 1.27 -14.61 7.12
N LYS A 66 1.72 -13.37 6.91
CA LYS A 66 2.07 -12.44 7.98
C LYS A 66 0.97 -11.44 8.33
N GLY A 67 -0.06 -11.32 7.48
CA GLY A 67 -1.09 -10.30 7.63
C GLY A 67 -0.54 -8.90 7.39
N THR A 68 0.42 -8.75 6.47
CA THR A 68 1.00 -7.44 6.12
C THR A 68 0.65 -7.05 4.69
N VAL A 69 0.54 -5.75 4.45
CA VAL A 69 0.32 -5.17 3.13
C VAL A 69 1.36 -4.11 2.83
N LEU A 70 1.88 -4.13 1.61
CA LEU A 70 2.79 -3.12 1.07
C LEU A 70 2.00 -2.18 0.17
N ILE A 71 1.91 -0.93 0.58
CA ILE A 71 1.15 0.10 -0.13
C ILE A 71 2.09 1.25 -0.50
N PRO A 72 2.06 1.71 -1.76
CA PRO A 72 2.72 2.96 -2.12
C PRO A 72 1.91 4.14 -1.57
N TYR A 73 2.52 4.88 -0.64
CA TYR A 73 1.93 6.07 -0.03
C TYR A 73 2.66 7.31 -0.55
N THR A 74 1.93 8.20 -1.21
CA THR A 74 2.50 9.43 -1.77
C THR A 74 2.14 10.61 -0.87
N LYS A 75 3.12 11.17 -0.15
CA LYS A 75 2.95 12.46 0.55
C LYS A 75 3.36 13.60 -0.38
N PRO A 76 2.55 14.67 -0.54
CA PRO A 76 2.87 15.79 -1.42
C PRO A 76 4.19 16.50 -1.06
N CYS A 77 4.60 16.46 0.21
CA CYS A 77 5.82 17.12 0.69
C CYS A 77 7.08 16.25 0.59
N TYR A 78 6.95 14.92 0.54
CA TYR A 78 8.06 13.97 0.70
C TYR A 78 8.19 12.94 -0.44
N GLY A 79 7.29 12.99 -1.43
CA GLY A 79 7.28 12.06 -2.56
C GLY A 79 6.59 10.72 -2.26
N THR A 80 6.84 9.72 -3.10
CA THR A 80 6.27 8.38 -2.97
C THR A 80 7.14 7.52 -2.07
N ALA A 81 6.52 6.89 -1.09
CA ALA A 81 7.11 5.90 -0.20
C ALA A 81 6.39 4.56 -0.36
N VAL A 82 7.06 3.46 -0.05
CA VAL A 82 6.43 2.13 0.09
C VAL A 82 6.38 1.80 1.57
N VAL A 83 5.18 1.62 2.08
CA VAL A 83 4.93 1.35 3.49
C VAL A 83 4.40 -0.07 3.64
N GLU A 84 5.01 -0.83 4.54
CA GLU A 84 4.53 -2.13 4.99
C GLU A 84 3.73 -1.95 6.29
N LEU A 85 2.49 -2.41 6.28
CA LEU A 85 1.54 -2.24 7.37
C LEU A 85 0.92 -3.60 7.75
N PRO A 86 0.85 -3.96 9.04
CA PRO A 86 0.03 -5.06 9.50
C PRO A 86 -1.45 -4.68 9.40
N VAL A 87 -2.25 -5.52 8.77
CA VAL A 87 -3.69 -5.33 8.61
C VAL A 87 -4.44 -6.62 8.87
N ASP A 88 -5.69 -6.51 9.30
CA ASP A 88 -6.56 -7.65 9.53
C ASP A 88 -6.91 -8.38 8.22
N MET A 89 -7.16 -9.68 8.33
CA MET A 89 -7.55 -10.52 7.18
C MET A 89 -8.79 -10.00 6.44
N ALA A 90 -9.74 -9.38 7.15
CA ALA A 90 -10.94 -8.81 6.54
C ALA A 90 -10.62 -7.65 5.57
N GLU A 91 -9.57 -6.89 5.85
CA GLU A 91 -9.16 -5.76 5.02
C GLU A 91 -8.35 -6.23 3.80
N ILE A 92 -7.57 -7.31 3.98
CA ILE A 92 -6.90 -8.02 2.88
C ILE A 92 -7.91 -8.53 1.84
N GLU A 93 -9.03 -9.09 2.28
CA GLU A 93 -10.09 -9.56 1.37
C GLU A 93 -10.74 -8.41 0.58
N LYS A 94 -10.93 -7.24 1.20
CA LYS A 94 -11.41 -6.04 0.47
C LYS A 94 -10.42 -5.60 -0.60
N ILE A 95 -9.13 -5.55 -0.28
CA ILE A 95 -8.08 -5.17 -1.24
C ILE A 95 -8.07 -6.16 -2.42
N ARG A 96 -8.20 -7.47 -2.15
CA ARG A 96 -8.31 -8.49 -3.21
C ARG A 96 -9.54 -8.30 -4.11
N THR A 97 -10.64 -7.79 -3.56
CA THR A 97 -11.88 -7.54 -4.32
C THR A 97 -11.74 -6.34 -5.25
N LEU A 98 -10.90 -5.37 -4.89
CA LEU A 98 -10.57 -4.19 -5.70
C LEU A 98 -9.54 -4.50 -6.82
N ASN A 99 -9.13 -5.76 -6.97
CA ASN A 99 -8.16 -6.16 -7.98
C ASN A 99 -8.75 -5.98 -9.39
N ILE A 100 -8.08 -5.16 -10.19
CA ILE A 100 -8.45 -4.90 -11.57
C ILE A 100 -7.62 -5.87 -12.41
N LYS A 101 -8.27 -6.96 -12.82
CA LYS A 101 -7.69 -7.98 -13.69
C LYS A 101 -7.66 -7.54 -15.14
#